data_AF-A0A8H4KGF5-F1
#
_entry.id   AF-A0A8H4KGF5-F1
#
_cell.length_a   1.000
_cell.length_b   1.000
_cell.length_c   1.000
_cell.angle_alpha   90.00
_cell.angle_beta   90.00
_cell.angle_gamma   90.00
#
_symmetry.space_group_name_H-M   'P 1'
#
loop_
_entity.id
_entity.type
_entity.pdbx_description
1 polymer ?
#
loop_
_entity_poly.entity_id
_entity_poly.type
_entity_poly.pdbx_seq_one_letter_code
_entity_poly.pdbx_strand_id
1 'polypeptide(L)'
;MIAVKELFQRLQRACFETSDEENSDPELGIIEDHIDGYPQFTALIASHRPWFMCRRFDRLRARLLLIKQDKLTVLEQKLREIDKSEETVLFLGMSRVDQNQSRLSTLSEIETALEDYDAFVERAARTFNLMQADRKDIKSLQNWVASTGSIAKDETEYLLHKDELVTPAPVSDNAVKQLESWVESKLTKNWREFRTVRGPAERKIRT
;
A
#
# COMPACT_ATOMS: atom_id res chain seq x y z
N MET A 1 26.93 -1.82 21.32
CA MET A 1 26.48 -2.98 20.53
C MET A 1 25.54 -3.93 21.27
N ILE A 2 25.82 -4.31 22.53
CA ILE A 2 25.01 -5.32 23.27
C ILE A 2 23.57 -4.82 23.56
N ALA A 3 23.39 -3.56 23.95
CA ALA A 3 22.08 -3.02 24.31
C ALA A 3 21.07 -2.92 23.15
N VAL A 4 21.54 -2.81 21.90
CA VAL A 4 20.66 -2.77 20.70
C VAL A 4 20.17 -4.18 20.37
N LYS A 5 21.03 -5.19 20.55
CA LYS A 5 20.65 -6.61 20.41
C LYS A 5 19.60 -7.02 21.45
N GLU A 6 19.73 -6.56 22.69
CA GLU A 6 18.73 -6.81 23.73
C GLU A 6 17.40 -6.09 23.44
N LEU A 7 17.45 -4.84 22.95
CA LEU A 7 16.22 -4.12 22.58
C LEU A 7 15.50 -4.80 21.40
N PHE A 8 16.25 -5.32 20.44
CA PHE A 8 15.73 -6.06 19.29
C PHE A 8 15.17 -7.43 19.70
N GLN A 9 15.86 -8.19 20.56
CA GLN A 9 15.33 -9.42 21.14
C GLN A 9 14.07 -9.19 21.97
N ARG A 10 13.99 -8.07 22.71
CA ARG A 10 12.80 -7.71 23.49
C ARG A 10 11.64 -7.29 22.61
N LEU A 11 11.90 -6.63 21.47
CA LEU A 11 10.89 -6.32 20.46
C LEU A 11 10.43 -7.58 19.71
N GLN A 12 11.35 -8.47 19.33
CA GLN A 12 11.02 -9.77 18.72
C GLN A 12 10.18 -10.64 19.65
N ARG A 13 10.55 -10.77 20.94
CA ARG A 13 9.75 -11.51 21.92
C ARG A 13 8.40 -10.84 22.18
N ALA A 14 8.36 -9.52 22.32
CA ALA A 14 7.11 -8.80 22.55
C ALA A 14 6.16 -8.85 21.34
N CYS A 15 6.68 -8.91 20.11
CA CYS A 15 5.86 -9.15 18.91
C CYS A 15 5.38 -10.61 18.83
N PHE A 16 6.22 -11.57 19.22
CA PHE A 16 5.90 -13.01 19.17
C PHE A 16 4.91 -13.45 20.28
N GLU A 17 4.92 -12.77 21.43
CA GLU A 17 4.00 -13.05 22.55
C GLU A 17 2.56 -12.53 22.33
N THR A 18 2.28 -11.79 21.25
CA THR A 18 0.94 -11.19 20.98
C THR A 18 0.18 -11.85 19.84
N SER A 19 0.65 -12.97 19.33
CA SER A 19 -0.09 -13.84 18.41
C SER A 19 -0.31 -15.18 19.09
N ASP A 20 -1.53 -15.39 19.58
CA ASP A 20 -1.99 -16.68 20.05
C ASP A 20 -1.74 -17.76 18.98
N GLU A 21 -1.45 -18.95 19.50
CA GLU A 21 -1.16 -20.22 18.85
C GLU A 21 -1.98 -20.47 17.58
N GLU A 22 -1.33 -20.44 16.40
CA GLU A 22 -1.49 -21.48 15.35
C GLU A 22 -0.57 -21.20 14.15
N ASN A 23 0.26 -22.20 13.82
CA ASN A 23 1.19 -22.31 12.69
C ASN A 23 2.42 -21.40 12.67
N SER A 24 3.40 -21.75 13.52
CA SER A 24 4.81 -21.43 13.29
C SER A 24 5.35 -22.23 12.10
N ASP A 25 5.60 -21.55 10.99
CA ASP A 25 6.31 -22.10 9.83
C ASP A 25 7.78 -22.41 10.25
N PRO A 26 8.26 -23.67 10.18
CA PRO A 26 9.54 -24.07 10.78
C PRO A 26 10.80 -23.64 10.00
N GLU A 27 10.68 -22.90 8.89
CA GLU A 27 11.81 -22.60 7.99
C GLU A 27 12.46 -21.22 8.15
N LEU A 28 11.96 -20.34 9.02
CA LEU A 28 12.61 -19.05 9.26
C LEU A 28 13.68 -19.22 10.34
N GLY A 29 14.88 -19.65 9.91
CA GLY A 29 16.11 -19.57 10.71
C GLY A 29 16.26 -18.19 11.35
N ILE A 30 17.11 -18.08 12.37
CA ILE A 30 17.37 -16.78 13.01
C ILE A 30 17.80 -15.85 11.88
N ILE A 31 17.17 -14.68 11.74
CA ILE A 31 17.43 -13.73 10.62
C ILE A 31 18.94 -13.46 10.48
N GLU A 32 19.66 -13.54 11.59
CA GLU A 32 21.11 -13.37 11.75
C GLU A 32 21.96 -14.49 11.10
N ASP A 33 21.37 -15.65 10.80
CA ASP A 33 22.03 -16.77 10.11
C ASP A 33 22.08 -16.56 8.59
N HIS A 34 21.30 -15.61 8.06
CA HIS A 34 21.31 -15.28 6.64
C HIS A 34 22.50 -14.38 6.28
N ILE A 35 23.01 -14.60 5.07
CA ILE A 35 24.09 -13.78 4.48
C ILE A 35 23.65 -12.31 4.42
N ASP A 36 24.53 -11.42 4.88
CA ASP A 36 24.32 -9.97 4.81
C ASP A 36 23.95 -9.52 3.40
N GLY A 37 23.08 -8.52 3.32
CA GLY A 37 22.55 -8.05 2.05
C GLY A 37 21.07 -8.33 1.87
N TYR A 38 20.68 -8.56 0.62
CA TYR A 38 19.35 -9.01 0.25
C TYR A 38 18.90 -10.26 0.99
N PRO A 39 19.69 -11.35 1.12
CA PRO A 39 19.21 -12.57 1.78
C PRO A 39 18.71 -12.32 3.21
N GLN A 40 19.48 -11.58 4.01
CA GLN A 40 19.10 -11.19 5.36
C GLN A 40 17.92 -10.20 5.40
N PHE A 41 17.90 -9.20 4.50
CA PHE A 41 16.79 -8.25 4.46
C PHE A 41 15.48 -8.89 4.02
N THR A 42 15.51 -9.80 3.05
CA THR A 42 14.32 -10.54 2.59
C THR A 42 13.82 -11.49 3.67
N ALA A 43 14.73 -12.16 4.40
CA ALA A 43 14.38 -12.98 5.55
C ALA A 43 13.67 -12.15 6.63
N LEU A 44 14.16 -10.94 6.93
CA LEU A 44 13.53 -10.01 7.86
C LEU A 44 12.11 -9.59 7.42
N ILE A 45 11.94 -9.08 6.20
CA ILE A 45 10.61 -8.60 5.77
C ILE A 45 9.61 -9.74 5.58
N ALA A 46 10.09 -10.97 5.32
CA ALA A 46 9.27 -12.17 5.26
C ALA A 46 8.88 -12.69 6.66
N SER A 47 9.67 -12.42 7.70
CA SER A 47 9.43 -12.95 9.05
C SER A 47 8.24 -12.30 9.78
N HIS A 48 7.83 -11.09 9.38
CA HIS A 48 6.75 -10.37 10.03
C HIS A 48 5.90 -9.65 8.99
N ARG A 49 4.63 -10.05 8.85
CA ARG A 49 3.73 -9.56 7.78
C ARG A 49 3.62 -8.03 7.71
N PRO A 50 3.54 -7.27 8.82
CA PRO A 50 3.55 -5.80 8.77
C PRO A 50 4.83 -5.19 8.16
N TRP A 51 5.96 -5.90 8.18
CA TRP A 51 7.20 -5.45 7.55
C TRP A 51 7.26 -5.72 6.04
N PHE A 52 6.35 -6.55 5.53
CA PHE A 52 6.17 -6.76 4.11
C PHE A 52 5.46 -5.55 3.48
N MET A 53 6.19 -4.45 3.33
CA MET A 53 5.69 -3.18 2.83
C MET A 53 6.14 -2.92 1.41
N CYS A 54 5.26 -2.33 0.60
CA CYS A 54 5.60 -1.83 -0.71
C CYS A 54 4.99 -0.44 -0.94
N ARG A 55 5.47 0.25 -1.98
CA ARG A 55 4.99 1.58 -2.34
C ARG A 55 3.80 1.49 -3.31
N ARG A 56 2.76 2.26 -3.04
CA ARG A 56 1.54 2.34 -3.86
C ARG A 56 1.68 3.23 -5.11
N PHE A 57 2.70 4.08 -5.20
CA PHE A 57 3.02 4.92 -6.38
C PHE A 57 1.82 5.70 -6.95
N ASP A 58 1.05 6.36 -6.08
CA ASP A 58 -0.23 7.00 -6.41
C ASP A 58 -0.10 8.00 -7.57
N ARG A 59 0.91 8.88 -7.51
CA ARG A 59 1.16 9.90 -8.54
C ARG A 59 1.51 9.28 -9.89
N LEU A 60 2.30 8.21 -9.90
CA LEU A 60 2.68 7.55 -11.15
C LEU A 60 1.48 6.83 -11.77
N ARG A 61 0.68 6.16 -10.93
CA ARG A 61 -0.57 5.53 -11.36
C ARG A 61 -1.55 6.56 -11.93
N ALA A 62 -1.72 7.70 -11.26
CA ALA A 62 -2.58 8.79 -11.75
C ALA A 62 -2.10 9.34 -13.10
N ARG A 63 -0.79 9.51 -13.29
CA ARG A 63 -0.23 9.95 -14.58
C ARG A 63 -0.52 8.94 -15.70
N LEU A 64 -0.34 7.65 -15.44
CA LEU A 64 -0.66 6.60 -16.41
C LEU A 64 -2.16 6.54 -16.72
N LEU A 65 -3.03 6.73 -15.72
CA LEU A 65 -4.47 6.80 -15.91
C LEU A 65 -4.85 7.91 -16.89
N LEU A 66 -4.36 9.12 -16.65
CA LEU A 66 -4.65 10.29 -17.49
C LEU A 66 -4.19 10.09 -18.94
N ILE A 67 -3.00 9.52 -19.14
CA ILE A 67 -2.47 9.23 -20.49
C ILE A 67 -3.37 8.23 -21.23
N LYS A 68 -3.84 7.18 -20.54
CA LYS A 68 -4.73 6.18 -21.15
C LYS A 68 -6.10 6.77 -21.50
N GLN A 69 -6.66 7.63 -20.63
CA GLN A 69 -7.91 8.34 -20.89
C GLN A 69 -7.81 9.28 -22.10
N ASP A 70 -6.71 10.03 -22.19
CA ASP A 70 -6.46 10.93 -23.32
C ASP A 70 -6.34 10.15 -24.63
N LYS A 71 -5.59 9.02 -24.63
CA LYS A 71 -5.50 8.14 -25.80
C LYS A 71 -6.89 7.69 -26.29
N LEU A 72 -7.75 7.23 -25.39
CA LEU A 72 -9.11 6.83 -25.73
C LEU A 72 -9.93 8.00 -26.27
N THR A 73 -9.78 9.19 -25.70
CA THR A 73 -10.46 10.41 -26.15
C THR A 73 -10.07 10.78 -27.59
N VAL A 74 -8.78 10.70 -27.91
CA VAL A 74 -8.27 10.94 -29.28
C VAL A 74 -8.83 9.91 -30.27
N LEU A 75 -8.86 8.63 -29.88
CA LEU A 75 -9.40 7.58 -30.74
C LEU A 75 -10.92 7.71 -30.94
N GLU A 76 -11.66 8.07 -29.89
CA GLU A 76 -13.09 8.34 -29.98
C GLU A 76 -13.36 9.52 -30.92
N GLN A 77 -12.59 10.60 -30.81
CA GLN A 77 -12.72 11.75 -31.71
C GLN A 77 -12.43 11.36 -33.17
N LYS A 78 -11.37 10.57 -33.40
CA LYS A 78 -11.03 10.03 -34.74
C LYS A 78 -12.17 9.18 -35.30
N LEU A 79 -12.78 8.31 -34.49
CA LEU A 79 -13.91 7.49 -34.91
C LEU A 79 -15.11 8.35 -35.32
N ARG A 80 -15.46 9.36 -34.49
CA ARG A 80 -16.54 10.30 -34.80
C ARG A 80 -16.31 11.06 -36.11
N GLU A 81 -15.06 11.44 -36.39
CA GLU A 81 -14.71 12.10 -37.64
C GLU A 81 -14.87 11.18 -38.85
N ILE A 82 -14.44 9.92 -38.73
CA ILE A 82 -14.64 8.89 -39.77
C ILE A 82 -16.13 8.70 -40.04
N ASP A 83 -16.94 8.53 -38.99
CA ASP A 83 -18.40 8.34 -39.12
C ASP A 83 -19.09 9.55 -39.74
N LYS A 84 -18.65 10.77 -39.39
CA LYS A 84 -19.19 11.99 -39.99
C LYS A 84 -18.83 12.14 -41.48
N SER A 85 -17.68 11.62 -41.88
CA SER A 85 -17.21 11.64 -43.27
C SER A 85 -17.72 10.49 -44.13
N GLU A 86 -18.47 9.55 -43.56
CA GLU A 86 -18.96 8.37 -44.28
C GLU A 86 -20.07 8.74 -45.27
N GLU A 87 -19.80 8.51 -46.55
CA GLU A 87 -20.76 8.73 -47.62
C GLU A 87 -21.76 7.57 -47.74
N THR A 88 -21.34 6.35 -47.38
CA THR A 88 -22.16 5.14 -47.51
C THR A 88 -22.95 4.90 -46.23
N VAL A 89 -24.18 5.43 -46.17
CA VAL A 89 -25.09 5.29 -45.02
C VAL A 89 -25.31 3.82 -44.60
N LEU A 90 -25.29 2.88 -45.56
CA LEU A 90 -25.41 1.45 -45.27
C LEU A 90 -24.30 0.95 -44.35
N PHE A 91 -23.07 1.45 -44.47
CA PHE A 91 -21.95 1.02 -43.64
C PHE A 91 -22.16 1.43 -42.16
N LEU A 92 -22.74 2.61 -41.92
CA LEU A 92 -23.08 3.08 -40.57
C LEU A 92 -24.21 2.26 -39.92
N GLY A 93 -25.15 1.76 -40.72
CA GLY A 93 -26.32 1.02 -40.24
C GLY A 93 -26.15 -0.50 -40.19
N MET A 94 -25.14 -1.05 -40.88
CA MET A 94 -25.00 -2.49 -41.07
C MET A 94 -23.53 -2.94 -41.02
N SER A 95 -23.05 -3.28 -39.82
CA SER A 95 -21.66 -3.73 -39.61
C SER A 95 -21.24 -4.92 -40.48
N ARG A 96 -22.17 -5.83 -40.82
CA ARG A 96 -21.88 -7.00 -41.68
C ARG A 96 -21.40 -6.64 -43.08
N VAL A 97 -21.74 -5.46 -43.57
CA VAL A 97 -21.36 -4.98 -44.90
C VAL A 97 -20.42 -3.78 -44.83
N ASP A 98 -20.01 -3.38 -43.63
CA ASP A 98 -19.09 -2.26 -43.45
C ASP A 98 -17.70 -2.62 -43.97
N GLN A 99 -17.25 -1.89 -44.98
CA GLN A 99 -15.93 -2.07 -45.60
C GLN A 99 -14.98 -0.90 -45.33
N ASN A 100 -15.38 0.06 -44.48
CA ASN A 100 -14.55 1.21 -44.16
C ASN A 100 -13.36 0.78 -43.29
N GLN A 101 -12.21 0.56 -43.93
CA GLN A 101 -11.00 0.08 -43.27
C GLN A 101 -10.48 1.04 -42.20
N SER A 102 -10.68 2.35 -42.38
CA SER A 102 -10.29 3.36 -41.39
C SER A 102 -11.11 3.23 -40.10
N ARG A 103 -12.43 3.00 -40.22
CA ARG A 103 -13.30 2.73 -39.08
C ARG A 103 -12.93 1.43 -38.41
N LEU A 104 -12.83 0.34 -39.17
CA LEU A 104 -12.51 -1.00 -38.63
C LEU A 104 -11.17 -1.02 -37.89
N SER A 105 -10.13 -0.40 -38.46
CA SER A 105 -8.82 -0.28 -37.79
C SER A 105 -8.87 0.57 -36.53
N THR A 106 -9.60 1.70 -36.55
CA THR A 106 -9.76 2.56 -35.37
C THR A 106 -10.53 1.84 -34.26
N LEU A 107 -11.57 1.06 -34.60
CA LEU A 107 -12.31 0.25 -33.64
C LEU A 107 -11.44 -0.85 -33.00
N SER A 108 -10.59 -1.52 -33.78
CA SER A 108 -9.64 -2.51 -33.25
C SER A 108 -8.59 -1.87 -32.32
N GLU A 109 -8.12 -0.67 -32.64
CA GLU A 109 -7.22 0.09 -31.76
C GLU A 109 -7.92 0.52 -30.45
N ILE A 110 -9.18 0.94 -30.54
CA ILE A 110 -10.01 1.26 -29.37
C ILE A 110 -10.20 0.03 -28.48
N GLU A 111 -10.52 -1.13 -29.06
CA GLU A 111 -10.68 -2.39 -28.31
C GLU A 111 -9.41 -2.71 -27.50
N THR A 112 -8.25 -2.66 -28.14
CA THR A 112 -6.96 -2.88 -27.47
C THR A 112 -6.68 -1.84 -26.38
N ALA A 113 -6.99 -0.57 -26.64
CA ALA A 113 -6.78 0.51 -25.68
C ALA A 113 -7.73 0.43 -24.48
N LEU A 114 -8.97 -0.02 -24.68
CA LEU A 114 -9.96 -0.26 -23.63
C LEU A 114 -9.52 -1.42 -22.75
N GLU A 115 -9.07 -2.54 -23.32
CA GLU A 115 -8.58 -3.68 -22.55
C GLU A 115 -7.43 -3.27 -21.60
N ASP A 116 -6.44 -2.53 -22.12
CA ASP A 116 -5.32 -2.03 -21.31
C ASP A 116 -5.77 -0.98 -20.26
N TYR A 117 -6.74 -0.12 -20.60
CA TYR A 117 -7.32 0.85 -19.64
C TYR A 117 -8.08 0.15 -18.51
N ASP A 118 -8.98 -0.77 -18.82
CA ASP A 118 -9.81 -1.48 -17.85
C ASP A 118 -8.96 -2.35 -16.93
N ALA A 119 -8.03 -3.12 -17.49
CA ALA A 119 -7.08 -3.90 -16.72
C ALA A 119 -6.19 -3.02 -15.82
N PHE A 120 -5.87 -1.80 -16.25
CA PHE A 120 -5.13 -0.85 -15.42
C PHE A 120 -5.98 -0.29 -14.28
N VAL A 121 -7.22 0.12 -14.56
CA VAL A 121 -8.17 0.64 -13.56
C VAL A 121 -8.43 -0.41 -12.48
N GLU A 122 -8.66 -1.67 -12.86
CA GLU A 122 -8.89 -2.75 -11.91
C GLU A 122 -7.68 -2.97 -10.98
N ARG A 123 -6.47 -3.07 -11.55
CA ARG A 123 -5.24 -3.21 -10.75
C ARG A 123 -5.00 -2.00 -9.87
N ALA A 124 -5.26 -0.80 -10.36
CA ALA A 124 -5.12 0.43 -9.59
C ALA A 124 -6.10 0.44 -8.40
N ALA A 125 -7.37 0.11 -8.63
CA ALA A 125 -8.40 0.02 -7.59
C ALA A 125 -8.03 -0.99 -6.50
N ARG A 126 -7.58 -2.20 -6.90
CA ARG A 126 -7.08 -3.21 -5.96
C ARG A 126 -5.90 -2.67 -5.13
N THR A 127 -4.99 -1.92 -5.75
CA THR A 127 -3.85 -1.32 -5.03
C THR A 127 -4.31 -0.20 -4.07
N PHE A 128 -5.29 0.62 -4.44
CA PHE A 128 -5.82 1.69 -3.59
C PHE A 128 -6.55 1.17 -2.36
N ASN A 129 -7.13 -0.03 -2.44
CA ASN A 129 -7.78 -0.71 -1.33
C ASN A 129 -6.79 -1.38 -0.35
N LEU A 130 -5.49 -1.38 -0.65
CA LEU A 130 -4.48 -1.86 0.30
C LEU A 130 -4.39 -0.93 1.51
N MET A 131 -4.23 -1.54 2.68
CA MET A 131 -4.11 -0.81 3.94
C MET A 131 -2.77 -0.08 4.01
N GLN A 132 -2.81 1.15 4.52
CA GLN A 132 -1.60 1.90 4.83
C GLN A 132 -0.82 1.19 5.94
N ALA A 133 0.50 1.12 5.79
CA ALA A 133 1.39 0.53 6.77
C ALA A 133 1.43 1.35 8.07
N ASP A 134 1.57 0.68 9.22
CA ASP A 134 1.65 1.36 10.52
C ASP A 134 2.95 2.17 10.64
N ARG A 135 2.85 3.38 11.19
CA ARG A 135 4.00 4.27 11.38
C ARG A 135 5.08 3.68 12.29
N LYS A 136 4.69 2.85 13.26
CA LYS A 136 5.59 2.14 14.16
C LYS A 136 6.41 1.11 13.37
N ASP A 137 5.75 0.31 12.53
CA ASP A 137 6.42 -0.70 11.71
C ASP A 137 7.36 -0.08 10.68
N ILE A 138 6.93 1.00 10.01
CA ILE A 138 7.79 1.76 9.10
C ILE A 138 9.05 2.24 9.85
N LYS A 139 8.89 2.79 11.06
CA LYS A 139 10.02 3.29 11.86
C LYS A 139 10.94 2.16 12.31
N SER A 140 10.39 1.02 12.70
CA SER A 140 11.18 -0.17 13.07
C SER A 140 12.05 -0.64 11.91
N LEU A 141 11.48 -0.73 10.72
CA LEU A 141 12.22 -1.14 9.52
C LEU A 141 13.29 -0.10 9.12
N GLN A 142 12.97 1.20 9.18
CA GLN A 142 13.93 2.28 8.96
C GLN A 142 15.13 2.20 9.93
N ASN A 143 14.86 1.97 11.22
CA ASN A 143 15.92 1.84 12.22
C ASN A 143 16.80 0.63 11.95
N TRP A 144 16.21 -0.49 11.57
CA TRP A 144 16.95 -1.72 11.24
C TRP A 144 17.86 -1.50 10.03
N VAL A 145 17.34 -0.92 8.95
CA VAL A 145 18.14 -0.61 7.75
C VAL A 145 19.31 0.32 8.11
N ALA A 146 19.06 1.35 8.92
CA ALA A 146 20.08 2.28 9.36
C ALA A 146 21.14 1.64 10.27
N SER A 147 20.79 0.62 11.06
CA SER A 147 21.72 -0.08 11.96
C SER A 147 22.54 -1.18 11.28
N THR A 148 21.95 -1.87 10.32
CA THR A 148 22.57 -3.05 9.70
C THR A 148 23.35 -2.67 8.44
N GLY A 149 22.87 -1.68 7.67
CA GLY A 149 23.52 -1.26 6.43
C GLY A 149 23.56 -2.35 5.35
N SER A 150 22.68 -3.36 5.45
CA SER A 150 22.64 -4.53 4.55
C SER A 150 22.18 -4.17 3.14
N ILE A 151 21.38 -3.13 2.95
CA ILE A 151 20.87 -2.70 1.65
C ILE A 151 21.37 -1.29 1.34
N ALA A 152 21.59 -1.00 0.05
CA ALA A 152 21.98 0.33 -0.39
C ALA A 152 20.94 1.38 0.03
N LYS A 153 21.41 2.59 0.34
CA LYS A 153 20.52 3.69 0.76
C LYS A 153 19.49 4.03 -0.32
N ASP A 154 19.93 4.05 -1.57
CA ASP A 154 19.07 4.37 -2.72
C ASP A 154 17.95 3.32 -2.89
N GLU A 155 18.22 2.05 -2.54
CA GLU A 155 17.23 0.97 -2.61
C GLU A 155 16.23 0.97 -1.45
N THR A 156 16.57 1.63 -0.34
CA THR A 156 15.70 1.74 0.86
C THR A 156 15.02 3.10 0.99
N GLU A 157 15.27 4.02 0.05
CA GLU A 157 14.65 5.35 0.00
C GLU A 157 13.12 5.28 -0.07
N TYR A 158 12.56 4.18 -0.60
CA TYR A 158 11.12 3.98 -0.64
C TYR A 158 10.45 4.08 0.74
N LEU A 159 11.17 3.74 1.83
CA LEU A 159 10.70 3.85 3.21
C LEU A 159 10.43 5.30 3.65
N LEU A 160 10.94 6.30 2.92
CA LEU A 160 10.69 7.71 3.18
C LEU A 160 9.28 8.14 2.72
N HIS A 161 8.65 7.41 1.79
CA HIS A 161 7.32 7.70 1.26
C HIS A 161 6.20 7.14 2.15
N LYS A 162 6.20 7.50 3.44
CA LYS A 162 5.33 6.92 4.48
C LYS A 162 3.85 6.88 4.10
N ASP A 163 3.36 7.91 3.42
CA ASP A 163 1.95 8.02 3.05
C ASP A 163 1.54 7.06 1.93
N GLU A 164 2.50 6.56 1.15
CA GLU A 164 2.31 5.62 0.05
C GLU A 164 2.72 4.18 0.40
N LEU A 165 3.19 3.92 1.63
CA LEU A 165 3.54 2.57 2.06
C LEU A 165 2.30 1.78 2.45
N VAL A 166 2.16 0.60 1.86
CA VAL A 166 1.03 -0.31 2.08
C VAL A 166 1.52 -1.72 2.35
N THR A 167 0.70 -2.50 3.04
CA THR A 167 0.96 -3.93 3.32
C THR A 167 0.04 -4.78 2.45
N PRO A 168 0.57 -5.68 1.59
CA PRO A 168 -0.22 -6.57 0.73
C PRO A 168 -0.96 -7.70 1.47
N ALA A 169 -0.67 -7.93 2.75
CA ALA A 169 -1.20 -9.06 3.51
C ALA A 169 -2.72 -8.92 3.81
N PRO A 170 -3.50 -10.02 3.76
CA PRO A 170 -4.94 -9.99 3.97
C PRO A 170 -5.36 -9.59 5.40
N VAL A 171 -6.57 -9.04 5.49
CA VAL A 171 -7.13 -8.25 6.60
C VAL A 171 -7.64 -9.08 7.79
N SER A 172 -7.53 -10.42 7.80
CA SER A 172 -8.31 -11.25 8.74
C SER A 172 -8.13 -10.92 10.22
N ASP A 173 -6.96 -10.44 10.65
CA ASP A 173 -6.73 -9.99 12.04
C ASP A 173 -6.65 -8.47 12.21
N ASN A 174 -6.57 -7.72 11.11
CA ASN A 174 -6.23 -6.29 11.18
C ASN A 174 -7.47 -5.39 11.35
N ALA A 175 -8.65 -5.82 10.90
CA ALA A 175 -9.88 -5.07 11.14
C ALA A 175 -10.20 -4.98 12.65
N VAL A 176 -9.99 -6.08 13.38
CA VAL A 176 -10.14 -6.12 14.84
C VAL A 176 -9.04 -5.31 15.51
N LYS A 177 -7.76 -5.48 15.13
CA LYS A 177 -6.64 -4.69 15.66
C LYS A 177 -6.74 -3.18 15.38
N GLN A 178 -7.32 -2.77 14.25
CA GLN A 178 -7.57 -1.35 13.95
C GLN A 178 -8.67 -0.77 14.82
N LEU A 179 -9.71 -1.56 15.11
CA LEU A 179 -10.79 -1.17 15.99
C LEU A 179 -10.28 -1.10 17.44
N GLU A 180 -9.46 -2.07 17.86
CA GLU A 180 -8.76 -2.07 19.15
C GLU A 180 -7.82 -0.87 19.27
N SER A 181 -6.95 -0.62 18.29
CA SER A 181 -6.03 0.54 18.27
C SER A 181 -6.79 1.87 18.28
N TRP A 182 -7.94 1.95 17.58
CA TRP A 182 -8.81 3.13 17.63
C TRP A 182 -9.45 3.30 19.01
N VAL A 183 -9.98 2.24 19.63
CA VAL A 183 -10.54 2.24 20.99
C VAL A 183 -9.46 2.62 22.01
N GLU A 184 -8.28 2.03 21.93
CA GLU A 184 -7.13 2.35 22.78
C GLU A 184 -6.71 3.81 22.63
N SER A 185 -6.68 4.35 21.41
CA SER A 185 -6.34 5.75 21.16
C SER A 185 -7.38 6.72 21.75
N LYS A 186 -8.67 6.36 21.72
CA LYS A 186 -9.77 7.15 22.30
C LYS A 186 -9.77 7.07 23.82
N LEU A 187 -9.55 5.88 24.38
CA LEU A 187 -9.48 5.68 25.82
C LEU A 187 -8.26 6.39 26.41
N THR A 188 -7.06 6.20 25.86
CA THR A 188 -5.85 6.90 26.37
C THR A 188 -5.94 8.42 26.31
N LYS A 189 -6.71 8.97 25.37
CA LYS A 189 -6.99 10.41 25.29
C LYS A 189 -7.99 10.87 26.37
N ASN A 190 -9.07 10.13 26.56
CA ASN A 190 -10.07 10.43 27.61
C ASN A 190 -9.53 10.19 29.03
N TRP A 191 -8.65 9.21 29.23
CA TRP A 191 -8.05 8.91 30.54
C TRP A 191 -7.04 9.97 31.01
N ARG A 192 -6.45 10.78 30.11
CA ARG A 192 -5.61 11.95 30.49
C ARG A 192 -6.44 13.11 31.04
N GLU A 193 -7.65 13.30 30.55
CA GLU A 193 -8.57 14.35 31.02
C GLU A 193 -9.15 14.02 32.42
N PHE A 194 -9.35 12.75 32.75
CA PHE A 194 -9.83 12.34 34.07
C PHE A 194 -8.79 12.49 35.20
N ARG A 195 -7.49 12.50 34.88
CA ARG A 195 -6.43 12.68 35.89
C ARG A 195 -6.16 14.15 36.25
N THR A 196 -6.65 15.10 35.47
CA THR A 196 -6.46 16.54 35.74
C THR A 196 -7.50 17.14 36.69
N VAL A 197 -8.51 16.37 37.12
CA VAL A 197 -9.62 16.86 37.97
C VAL A 197 -9.46 16.52 39.47
N ARG A 198 -8.36 15.89 39.91
CA ARG A 198 -8.08 15.69 41.35
C ARG A 198 -6.73 16.25 41.81
N GLY A 199 -6.79 17.47 42.31
CA GLY A 199 -5.88 18.09 43.28
C GLY A 199 -5.36 19.45 42.81
N PRO A 200 -5.30 20.51 43.65
CA PRO A 200 -5.37 20.53 45.12
C PRO A 200 -6.38 21.54 45.71
N ALA A 201 -6.78 21.36 46.96
CA ALA A 201 -7.35 22.44 47.78
C ALA A 201 -6.78 22.36 49.20
N GLU A 202 -5.64 23.01 49.41
CA GLU A 202 -5.27 23.50 50.74
C GLU A 202 -6.21 24.66 51.11
N ARG A 203 -6.70 24.69 52.35
CA ARG A 203 -6.85 25.95 53.10
C ARG A 203 -7.05 25.71 54.60
N LYS A 204 -6.05 26.20 55.35
CA LYS A 204 -6.02 26.67 56.75
C LYS A 204 -7.38 26.82 57.44
N ILE A 205 -7.49 26.37 58.70
CA ILE A 205 -8.03 27.19 59.80
C ILE A 205 -7.24 26.90 61.10
N ARG A 206 -6.98 28.02 61.79
CA ARG A 206 -6.25 28.28 63.02
C ARG A 206 -7.26 28.40 64.15
N THR A 207 -7.05 27.69 65.26
CA THR A 207 -7.20 28.15 66.67
C THR A 207 -6.75 27.04 67.60
#